data_AF-A0A2V5S5H3-F1
#
_entry.id   AF-A0A2V5S5H3-F1
#
_cell.length_a   1.000
_cell.length_b   1.000
_cell.length_c   1.000
_cell.angle_alpha   90.00
_cell.angle_beta   90.00
_cell.angle_gamma   90.00
#
_symmetry.space_group_name_H-M   'P 1'
#
loop_
_entity.id
_entity.type
_entity.pdbx_description
1 polymer ?
#
loop_
_entity_poly.entity_id
_entity_poly.type
_entity_poly.pdbx_seq_one_letter_code
_entity_poly.pdbx_strand_id
1 'polypeptide(L)'
;MQSKFRRLDNLQSFVNTKINHLAVWILIVVYFLIGWGWYAIFGEKWLNLHARTMTDIERAHNVGAYVLALVASIVVVYTLAMLISRFNAATAFCGLKIALACWFAFVFMEYATIAVFSAFETNPWPLICIDMGRPLIGFAIIGLVLGAWRKRTA
;
A
#
# COMPACT_ATOMS: atom_id res chain seq x y z
N MET A 1 8.59 10.55 -38.87
CA MET A 1 8.81 9.13 -38.51
C MET A 1 9.69 8.96 -37.26
N GLN A 2 10.76 9.76 -37.07
CA GLN A 2 11.65 9.70 -35.91
C GLN A 2 11.01 10.05 -34.55
N SER A 3 9.98 10.90 -34.52
CA SER A 3 9.27 11.25 -33.26
C SER A 3 8.49 10.07 -32.67
N LYS A 4 7.98 9.17 -33.51
CA LYS A 4 7.23 7.98 -33.09
C LYS A 4 8.16 6.93 -32.50
N PHE A 5 9.34 6.74 -33.10
CA PHE A 5 10.41 5.87 -32.56
C PHE A 5 10.94 6.38 -31.21
N ARG A 6 11.28 7.68 -31.10
CA ARG A 6 11.69 8.28 -29.82
C ARG A 6 10.65 8.13 -28.71
N ARG A 7 9.35 8.12 -29.06
CA ARG A 7 8.25 7.88 -28.11
C ARG A 7 8.20 6.43 -27.65
N LEU A 8 8.46 5.48 -28.54
CA LEU A 8 8.49 4.05 -28.23
C LEU A 8 9.71 3.68 -27.38
N ASP A 9 10.87 4.28 -27.65
CA ASP A 9 12.09 4.10 -26.84
C ASP A 9 11.90 4.65 -25.43
N ASN A 10 11.23 5.82 -25.31
CA ASN A 10 10.83 6.36 -24.03
C ASN A 10 9.85 5.42 -23.31
N LEU A 11 8.81 4.92 -23.99
CA LEU A 11 7.88 3.94 -23.40
C LEU A 11 8.59 2.66 -22.95
N GLN A 12 9.58 2.17 -23.71
CA GLN A 12 10.42 1.04 -23.32
C GLN A 12 11.27 1.35 -22.09
N SER A 13 11.85 2.56 -21.98
CA SER A 13 12.57 2.97 -20.77
C SER A 13 11.63 3.20 -19.57
N PHE A 14 10.35 3.54 -19.80
CA PHE A 14 9.37 3.60 -18.73
C PHE A 14 9.12 2.22 -18.09
N VAL A 15 9.19 1.15 -18.90
CA VAL A 15 8.93 -0.24 -18.47
C VAL A 15 10.22 -0.96 -18.06
N ASN A 16 11.38 -0.56 -18.57
CA ASN A 16 12.67 -1.19 -18.31
C ASN A 16 13.38 -0.65 -17.04
N THR A 17 12.63 -0.49 -15.97
CA THR A 17 13.22 -0.47 -14.64
C THR A 17 13.52 -1.91 -14.24
N LYS A 18 14.78 -2.24 -13.93
CA LYS A 18 15.19 -3.56 -13.42
C LYS A 18 14.59 -3.81 -12.02
N ILE A 19 13.29 -4.06 -11.95
CA ILE A 19 12.57 -4.39 -10.72
C ILE A 19 12.76 -5.87 -10.47
N ASN A 20 13.20 -6.23 -9.26
CA ASN A 20 13.27 -7.63 -8.85
C ASN A 20 11.84 -8.13 -8.57
N HIS A 21 11.26 -8.85 -9.53
CA HIS A 21 9.90 -9.38 -9.41
C HIS A 21 9.75 -10.35 -8.24
N LEU A 22 10.77 -11.13 -7.88
CA LEU A 22 10.73 -12.02 -6.73
C LEU A 22 10.57 -11.24 -5.41
N ALA A 23 11.32 -10.14 -5.25
CA ALA A 23 11.20 -9.27 -4.08
C ALA A 23 9.79 -8.65 -3.97
N VAL A 24 9.20 -8.26 -5.10
CA VAL A 24 7.84 -7.71 -5.16
C VAL A 24 6.80 -8.76 -4.72
N TRP A 25 6.89 -10.00 -5.20
CA TRP A 25 5.98 -11.07 -4.79
C TRP A 25 6.08 -11.40 -3.30
N ILE A 26 7.30 -11.43 -2.75
CA ILE A 26 7.50 -11.61 -1.30
C ILE A 26 6.83 -10.46 -0.54
N LEU A 27 6.99 -9.21 -1.00
CA LEU A 27 6.38 -8.05 -0.36
C LEU A 27 4.86 -8.04 -0.43
N ILE A 28 4.27 -8.56 -1.50
CA ILE A 28 2.81 -8.75 -1.60
C ILE A 28 2.33 -9.69 -0.50
N VAL A 29 2.99 -10.83 -0.31
CA VAL A 29 2.65 -11.79 0.76
C VAL A 29 2.84 -11.15 2.14
N VAL A 30 3.94 -10.44 2.37
CA VAL A 30 4.18 -9.72 3.63
C VAL A 30 3.08 -8.68 3.89
N TYR A 31 2.67 -7.93 2.87
CA TYR A 31 1.59 -6.95 2.99
C TYR A 31 0.26 -7.59 3.39
N PHE A 32 -0.03 -8.80 2.88
CA PHE A 32 -1.18 -9.59 3.32
C PHE A 32 -1.09 -10.03 4.77
N LEU A 33 0.05 -10.58 5.18
CA LEU A 33 0.27 -11.05 6.55
C LEU A 33 0.18 -9.90 7.57
N ILE A 34 0.65 -8.71 7.20
CA ILE A 34 0.45 -7.50 8.01
C ILE A 34 -1.03 -7.21 8.19
N GLY A 35 -1.84 -7.32 7.12
CA GLY A 35 -3.29 -7.14 7.23
C GLY A 35 -3.92 -8.16 8.16
N TRP A 36 -3.56 -9.44 8.00
CA TRP A 36 -4.07 -10.50 8.86
C TRP A 36 -3.70 -10.27 10.34
N GLY A 37 -2.42 -10.00 10.62
CA GLY A 37 -1.94 -9.72 11.98
C GLY A 37 -2.55 -8.44 12.58
N TRP A 38 -2.77 -7.40 11.78
CA TRP A 38 -3.40 -6.16 12.23
C TRP A 38 -4.82 -6.39 12.70
N TYR A 39 -5.63 -7.09 11.91
CA TYR A 39 -7.02 -7.38 12.28
C TYR A 39 -7.13 -8.51 13.32
N ALA A 40 -6.12 -9.37 13.48
CA ALA A 40 -6.06 -10.27 14.63
C ALA A 40 -5.92 -9.51 15.97
N ILE A 41 -5.25 -8.35 15.98
CA ILE A 41 -5.03 -7.54 17.19
C ILE A 41 -6.14 -6.50 17.40
N PHE A 42 -6.55 -5.81 16.33
CA PHE A 42 -7.49 -4.69 16.39
C PHE A 42 -8.90 -5.00 15.90
N GLY A 43 -9.16 -6.23 15.43
CA GLY A 43 -10.42 -6.61 14.78
C GLY A 43 -11.66 -6.38 15.64
N GLU A 44 -11.63 -6.75 16.93
CA GLU A 44 -12.75 -6.51 17.84
C GLU A 44 -13.04 -5.02 18.01
N LYS A 45 -12.00 -4.21 18.22
CA LYS A 45 -12.15 -2.75 18.31
C LYS A 45 -12.68 -2.15 17.02
N TRP A 46 -12.16 -2.59 15.88
CA TRP A 46 -12.58 -2.16 14.55
C TRP A 46 -14.06 -2.47 14.29
N LEU A 47 -14.53 -3.65 14.71
CA LEU A 47 -15.94 -4.02 14.61
C LEU A 47 -16.83 -3.21 15.53
N ASN A 48 -16.42 -3.02 16.79
CA ASN A 48 -17.17 -2.21 17.74
C ASN A 48 -17.35 -0.76 17.25
N LEU A 49 -16.32 -0.18 16.61
CA LEU A 49 -16.41 1.15 15.99
C LEU A 49 -17.39 1.21 14.81
N HIS A 50 -17.64 0.08 14.15
CA HIS A 50 -18.67 -0.06 13.12
C HIS A 50 -20.03 -0.51 13.67
N ALA A 51 -20.18 -0.63 14.99
CA ALA A 51 -21.34 -1.24 15.64
C ALA A 51 -21.66 -2.64 15.09
N ARG A 52 -20.60 -3.44 14.82
CA ARG A 52 -20.66 -4.81 14.32
C ARG A 52 -20.04 -5.78 15.31
N THR A 53 -20.30 -7.07 15.10
CA THR A 53 -19.77 -8.18 15.88
C THR A 53 -19.11 -9.22 14.98
N MET A 54 -18.33 -10.14 15.54
CA MET A 54 -17.70 -11.23 14.77
C MET A 54 -18.73 -12.08 14.00
N THR A 55 -19.93 -12.25 14.57
CA THR A 55 -21.02 -13.01 13.94
C THR A 55 -21.54 -12.36 12.64
N ASP A 56 -21.34 -11.03 12.47
CA ASP A 56 -21.69 -10.32 11.24
C ASP A 56 -20.68 -10.62 10.12
N ILE A 57 -19.41 -10.86 10.44
CA ILE A 57 -18.36 -11.21 9.47
C ILE A 57 -18.53 -12.65 8.97
N GLU A 58 -18.79 -13.59 9.89
CA GLU A 58 -18.91 -15.02 9.56
C GLU A 58 -20.04 -15.30 8.55
N ARG A 59 -21.09 -14.49 8.56
CA ARG A 59 -22.18 -14.56 7.57
C ARG A 59 -21.85 -13.89 6.25
N ALA A 60 -20.86 -13.00 6.22
CA ALA A 60 -20.52 -12.14 5.10
C ALA A 60 -19.15 -12.49 4.49
N HIS A 61 -18.93 -13.76 4.13
CA HIS A 61 -17.75 -14.14 3.35
C HIS A 61 -17.89 -13.70 1.88
N ASN A 62 -17.51 -12.45 1.60
CA ASN A 62 -17.45 -11.92 0.24
C ASN A 62 -16.10 -12.24 -0.41
N VAL A 63 -16.04 -13.34 -1.17
CA VAL A 63 -14.86 -13.74 -1.95
C VAL A 63 -14.33 -12.59 -2.83
N GLY A 64 -15.23 -11.77 -3.38
CA GLY A 64 -14.87 -10.61 -4.20
C GLY A 64 -14.02 -9.58 -3.46
N ALA A 65 -14.25 -9.38 -2.15
CA ALA A 65 -13.46 -8.46 -1.34
C ALA A 65 -12.00 -8.96 -1.18
N TYR A 66 -11.80 -10.26 -0.98
CA TYR A 66 -10.46 -10.85 -0.88
C TYR A 66 -9.71 -10.78 -2.21
N VAL A 67 -10.39 -11.06 -3.33
CA VAL A 67 -9.80 -10.92 -4.67
C VAL A 67 -9.39 -9.47 -4.94
N LEU A 68 -10.27 -8.51 -4.63
CA LEU A 68 -9.95 -7.09 -4.77
C LEU A 68 -8.75 -6.69 -3.89
N ALA A 69 -8.69 -7.15 -2.64
CA ALA A 69 -7.55 -6.89 -1.76
C ALA A 69 -6.25 -7.45 -2.35
N LEU A 70 -6.30 -8.62 -2.99
CA LEU A 70 -5.14 -9.23 -3.65
C LEU A 70 -4.67 -8.37 -4.82
N VAL A 71 -5.56 -8.02 -5.73
CA VAL A 71 -5.25 -7.17 -6.87
C VAL A 71 -4.72 -5.80 -6.40
N ALA A 72 -5.36 -5.18 -5.41
CA ALA A 72 -4.94 -3.90 -4.85
C ALA A 72 -3.52 -3.98 -4.26
N SER A 73 -3.19 -5.06 -3.54
CA SER A 73 -1.83 -5.24 -2.99
C SER A 73 -0.76 -5.32 -4.08
N ILE A 74 -1.04 -6.04 -5.18
CA ILE A 74 -0.16 -6.13 -6.34
C ILE A 74 0.06 -4.74 -6.92
N VAL A 75 -1.03 -4.00 -7.18
CA VAL A 75 -0.96 -2.64 -7.74
C VAL A 75 -0.15 -1.71 -6.84
N VAL A 76 -0.37 -1.72 -5.52
CA VAL A 76 0.35 -0.88 -4.56
C VAL A 76 1.85 -1.18 -4.55
N VAL A 77 2.23 -2.46 -4.41
CA VAL A 77 3.65 -2.83 -4.30
C VAL A 77 4.39 -2.53 -5.61
N TYR A 78 3.79 -2.85 -6.77
CA TYR A 78 4.40 -2.52 -8.06
C TYR A 78 4.50 -1.02 -8.29
N THR A 79 3.48 -0.24 -7.92
CA THR A 79 3.51 1.22 -8.05
C THR A 79 4.61 1.82 -7.20
N LEU A 80 4.76 1.38 -5.95
CA LEU A 80 5.86 1.83 -5.08
C LEU A 80 7.23 1.41 -5.63
N ALA A 81 7.37 0.18 -6.14
CA ALA A 81 8.61 -0.27 -6.79
C ALA A 81 8.98 0.59 -8.00
N MET A 82 8.00 0.94 -8.83
CA MET A 82 8.20 1.85 -9.96
C MET A 82 8.63 3.24 -9.48
N LEU A 83 7.91 3.85 -8.52
CA LEU A 83 8.23 5.17 -8.01
C LEU A 83 9.64 5.23 -7.40
N ILE A 84 9.94 4.34 -6.45
CA ILE A 84 11.27 4.24 -5.82
C ILE A 84 12.36 4.07 -6.88
N SER A 85 12.07 3.27 -7.92
CA SER A 85 13.01 3.07 -9.03
C SER A 85 13.24 4.35 -9.86
N ARG A 86 12.21 5.17 -10.07
CA ARG A 86 12.31 6.43 -10.82
C ARG A 86 13.02 7.54 -10.07
N PHE A 87 12.82 7.62 -8.76
CA PHE A 87 13.52 8.60 -7.93
C PHE A 87 15.00 8.27 -7.69
N ASN A 88 15.48 7.13 -8.22
CA ASN A 88 16.83 6.63 -8.00
C ASN A 88 17.21 6.56 -6.51
N ALA A 89 16.24 6.17 -5.68
CA ALA A 89 16.40 6.00 -4.25
C ALA A 89 17.37 4.83 -3.99
N ALA A 90 18.66 5.14 -3.82
CA ALA A 90 19.72 4.16 -3.60
C ALA A 90 19.87 3.73 -2.12
N THR A 91 18.96 4.19 -1.24
CA THR A 91 19.00 3.89 0.20
C THR A 91 17.63 3.48 0.73
N ALA A 92 17.63 2.60 1.73
CA ALA A 92 16.43 2.17 2.44
C ALA A 92 15.63 3.36 3.01
N PHE A 93 16.33 4.35 3.55
CA PHE A 93 15.70 5.56 4.10
C PHE A 93 15.02 6.42 3.02
N CYS A 94 15.60 6.49 1.81
CA CYS A 94 14.96 7.20 0.70
C CYS A 94 13.68 6.47 0.24
N GLY A 95 13.73 5.14 0.13
CA GLY A 95 12.55 4.32 -0.18
C GLY A 95 11.44 4.46 0.87
N LEU A 96 11.81 4.47 2.16
CA LEU A 96 10.87 4.73 3.25
C LEU A 96 10.20 6.10 3.13
N LYS A 97 10.98 7.17 2.90
CA LYS A 97 10.42 8.53 2.75
C LYS A 97 9.42 8.62 1.61
N ILE A 98 9.72 8.01 0.46
CA ILE A 98 8.81 7.99 -0.70
C ILE A 98 7.52 7.26 -0.33
N ALA A 99 7.62 6.06 0.27
CA ALA A 99 6.45 5.29 0.63
C ALA A 99 5.59 6.00 1.70
N LEU A 100 6.21 6.59 2.73
CA LEU A 100 5.50 7.36 3.75
C LEU A 100 4.83 8.61 3.18
N ALA A 101 5.49 9.31 2.24
CA ALA A 101 4.88 10.44 1.55
C ALA A 101 3.65 10.01 0.73
N CYS A 102 3.75 8.89 0.00
CA CYS A 102 2.62 8.34 -0.75
C CYS A 102 1.47 7.91 0.17
N TRP A 103 1.78 7.21 1.27
CA TRP A 103 0.77 6.84 2.26
C TRP A 103 0.09 8.08 2.85
N PHE A 104 0.87 9.07 3.28
CA PHE A 104 0.30 10.25 3.93
C PHE A 104 -0.58 11.05 2.98
N ALA A 105 -0.07 11.39 1.80
CA ALA A 105 -0.76 12.27 0.86
C ALA A 105 -1.95 11.61 0.17
N PHE A 106 -1.82 10.35 -0.26
CA PHE A 106 -2.82 9.70 -1.12
C PHE A 106 -3.73 8.70 -0.41
N VAL A 107 -3.35 8.25 0.79
CA VAL A 107 -4.13 7.23 1.52
C VAL A 107 -4.71 7.84 2.79
N PHE A 108 -3.85 8.34 3.69
CA PHE A 108 -4.27 8.88 4.97
C PHE A 108 -5.14 10.12 4.81
N MET A 109 -4.69 11.14 4.08
CA MET A 109 -5.43 12.39 3.94
C MET A 109 -6.79 12.18 3.26
N GLU A 110 -6.80 11.41 2.16
CA GLU A 110 -8.03 11.11 1.42
C GLU A 110 -9.05 10.37 2.31
N TYR A 111 -8.62 9.30 2.99
CA TYR A 111 -9.50 8.55 3.89
C TYR A 111 -9.96 9.38 5.08
N ALA A 112 -9.06 10.15 5.70
CA ALA A 112 -9.39 10.98 6.85
C ALA A 112 -10.44 12.04 6.48
N THR A 113 -10.33 12.66 5.31
CA THR A 113 -11.34 13.60 4.82
C THR A 113 -12.71 12.92 4.66
N ILE A 114 -12.76 11.76 4.00
CA ILE A 114 -14.01 10.99 3.82
C ILE A 114 -14.61 10.63 5.18
N ALA A 115 -13.80 10.07 6.09
CA ALA A 115 -14.24 9.61 7.39
C ALA A 115 -14.78 10.75 8.27
N VAL A 116 -14.16 11.93 8.22
CA VAL A 116 -14.64 13.12 8.95
C VAL A 116 -15.97 13.62 8.39
N PHE A 117 -16.14 13.65 7.06
CA PHE A 117 -17.41 14.05 6.45
C PHE A 117 -18.55 13.06 6.76
N SER A 118 -18.25 11.76 6.83
CA SER A 118 -19.24 10.73 7.13
C SER A 118 -19.51 10.51 8.61
N ALA A 119 -18.85 11.27 9.52
CA ALA A 119 -18.90 10.98 10.94
C ALA A 119 -20.25 11.35 11.60
N PHE A 120 -21.03 12.27 11.02
CA PHE A 120 -22.39 12.66 11.46
C PHE A 120 -22.61 12.57 12.99
N GLU A 121 -21.81 13.31 13.77
CA GLU A 121 -21.77 13.41 15.26
C GLU A 121 -20.92 12.39 16.03
N THR A 122 -20.37 11.38 15.36
CA THR A 122 -19.43 10.43 15.98
C THR A 122 -17.98 10.91 15.91
N ASN A 123 -17.11 10.39 16.77
CA ASN A 123 -15.67 10.66 16.67
C ASN A 123 -15.02 9.69 15.66
N PRO A 124 -14.54 10.16 14.49
CA PRO A 124 -14.00 9.28 13.46
C PRO A 124 -12.54 8.89 13.70
N TRP A 125 -11.81 9.60 14.57
CA TRP A 125 -10.36 9.44 14.75
C TRP A 125 -9.92 8.04 15.18
N PRO A 126 -10.60 7.35 16.12
CA PRO A 126 -10.24 5.98 16.47
C PRO A 126 -10.29 5.04 15.26
N LEU A 127 -11.29 5.22 14.39
CA LEU A 127 -11.45 4.40 13.20
C LEU A 127 -10.39 4.74 12.15
N ILE A 128 -10.15 6.03 11.89
CA ILE A 128 -9.08 6.51 11.01
C ILE A 128 -7.72 5.92 11.42
N CYS A 129 -7.39 5.95 12.72
CA CYS A 129 -6.12 5.42 13.22
C CYS A 129 -5.97 3.91 12.96
N ILE A 130 -7.04 3.14 13.14
CA ILE A 130 -7.02 1.69 12.89
C ILE A 130 -6.91 1.41 11.39
N ASP A 131 -7.74 2.04 10.58
CA ASP A 131 -7.79 1.77 9.13
C ASP A 131 -6.54 2.25 8.41
N MET A 132 -5.97 3.40 8.83
CA MET A 132 -4.77 3.97 8.21
C MET A 132 -3.46 3.50 8.84
N GLY A 133 -3.50 2.95 10.06
CA GLY A 133 -2.33 2.35 10.70
C GLY A 133 -1.84 1.08 10.00
N ARG A 134 -2.76 0.25 9.49
CA ARG A 134 -2.40 -0.93 8.70
C ARG A 134 -1.60 -0.59 7.43
N PRO A 135 -2.08 0.27 6.51
CA PRO A 135 -1.31 0.65 5.33
C PRO A 135 -0.06 1.43 5.68
N LEU A 136 0.01 2.16 6.80
CA LEU A 136 1.26 2.82 7.24
C LEU A 136 2.40 1.81 7.40
N ILE A 137 2.16 0.74 8.16
CA ILE A 137 3.16 -0.31 8.40
C ILE A 137 3.52 -1.01 7.09
N GLY A 138 2.52 -1.33 6.27
CA GLY A 138 2.74 -1.97 4.98
C GLY A 138 3.60 -1.12 4.04
N PHE A 139 3.27 0.17 3.88
CA PHE A 139 4.03 1.09 3.04
C PHE A 139 5.44 1.29 3.58
N ALA A 140 5.62 1.40 4.90
CA ALA A 140 6.93 1.55 5.52
C ALA A 140 7.85 0.34 5.21
N ILE A 141 7.34 -0.88 5.38
CA ILE A 141 8.10 -2.11 5.09
C ILE A 141 8.42 -2.23 3.61
N ILE A 142 7.43 -2.00 2.73
CA ILE A 142 7.63 -2.02 1.28
C ILE A 142 8.70 -0.99 0.87
N GLY A 143 8.61 0.24 1.37
CA GLY A 143 9.57 1.30 1.08
C GLY A 143 10.99 0.99 1.56
N LEU A 144 11.13 0.47 2.78
CA LEU A 144 12.43 0.06 3.34
C LEU A 144 13.07 -1.04 2.52
N VAL A 145 12.32 -2.12 2.25
CA VAL A 145 12.84 -3.29 1.54
C VAL A 145 13.19 -2.92 0.11
N LEU A 146 12.32 -2.24 -0.62
CA LEU A 146 12.60 -1.85 -2.00
C LEU A 146 13.75 -0.83 -2.11
N GLY A 147 13.84 0.11 -1.17
CA GLY A 147 14.96 1.05 -1.09
C GLY A 147 16.30 0.40 -0.73
N ALA A 148 16.28 -0.64 0.10
CA ALA A 148 17.47 -1.43 0.45
C ALA A 148 17.90 -2.40 -0.68
N TRP A 149 16.93 -2.93 -1.42
CA TRP A 149 17.16 -3.97 -2.44
C TRP A 149 17.76 -3.44 -3.74
N ARG A 150 17.70 -2.13 -3.98
CA ARG A 150 18.44 -1.48 -5.05
C ARG A 150 19.94 -1.69 -4.79
N LYS A 151 20.49 -2.80 -5.30
CA LYS A 151 21.93 -3.08 -5.28
C LYS A 151 22.65 -1.78 -5.65
N ARG A 152 23.54 -1.34 -4.77
CA ARG A 152 24.60 -0.38 -5.08
C ARG A 152 25.28 -0.91 -6.34
N THR A 153 24.89 -0.40 -7.51
CA THR A 153 25.73 -0.53 -8.70
C THR A 153 26.97 0.27 -8.36
N ALA A 154 28.00 -0.45 -7.90
CA ALA A 154 29.37 0.04 -7.91
C ALA A 154 29.76 0.39 -9.35
#